data_AF-A0A8E2ATA6-F1
#
_entry.id   AF-A0A8E2ATA6-F1
#
_cell.length_a   1.000
_cell.length_b   1.000
_cell.length_c   1.000
_cell.angle_alpha   90.00
_cell.angle_beta   90.00
_cell.angle_gamma   90.00
#
_symmetry.space_group_name_H-M   'P 1'
#
loop_
_entity.id
_entity.type
_entity.pdbx_description
1 polymer ?
#
loop_
_entity_poly.entity_id
_entity_poly.type
_entity_poly.pdbx_seq_one_letter_code
_entity_poly.pdbx_strand_id
1 'polypeptide(L)'
;MNDPEICIPSLHNHSKTSGSKDPVHFNADVSDKSENLSEEDSSEEGSSEEGRDTAWVAPRISAGDLEYTIWNLMSVDNHRRNDKVIFDIITIMRGSCPSPEEILNDVDLATCILLLVMRTVARDIPLKQQWRNWDHLHAAAEQEILRKSLAEGIRFKTFMRMRSLGLWYEGY
;
A
#
# COMPACT_ATOMS: atom_id res chain seq x y z
N MET A 1 -0.83 50.86 -21.91
CA MET A 1 -0.56 49.41 -22.03
C MET A 1 -1.24 48.77 -20.84
N ASN A 2 -2.16 47.86 -21.11
CA ASN A 2 -3.25 47.44 -20.23
C ASN A 2 -2.78 46.56 -19.08
N ASP A 3 -3.36 46.78 -17.91
CA ASP A 3 -3.32 45.90 -16.75
C ASP A 3 -4.11 44.60 -17.03
N PRO A 4 -3.63 43.42 -16.60
CA PRO A 4 -4.44 42.21 -16.61
C PRO A 4 -5.29 42.10 -15.32
N GLU A 5 -6.61 42.10 -15.50
CA GLU A 5 -7.61 41.87 -14.46
C GLU A 5 -7.51 40.45 -13.87
N ILE A 6 -7.59 40.41 -12.54
CA ILE A 6 -7.69 39.23 -11.69
C ILE A 6 -9.15 38.77 -11.66
N CYS A 7 -9.41 37.48 -11.89
CA CYS A 7 -10.74 36.89 -11.70
C CYS A 7 -10.64 35.54 -10.98
N ILE A 8 -11.11 35.48 -9.74
CA ILE A 8 -11.43 34.25 -8.98
C ILE A 8 -12.75 34.50 -8.21
N PRO A 9 -13.44 33.47 -7.67
CA PRO A 9 -14.58 32.77 -8.27
C PRO A 9 -15.91 33.06 -7.53
N SER A 10 -17.04 32.78 -8.19
CA SER A 10 -18.36 32.87 -7.58
C SER A 10 -18.75 31.58 -6.84
N LEU A 11 -18.97 31.71 -5.53
CA LEU A 11 -19.63 30.74 -4.66
C LEU A 11 -21.14 30.74 -4.93
N HIS A 12 -21.74 29.56 -5.11
CA HIS A 12 -23.17 29.38 -4.82
C HIS A 12 -23.41 28.12 -3.99
N ASN A 13 -23.93 28.38 -2.79
CA ASN A 13 -24.52 27.45 -1.86
C ASN A 13 -25.84 26.89 -2.40
N HIS A 14 -26.12 25.62 -2.13
CA HIS A 14 -27.47 25.17 -1.82
C HIS A 14 -27.44 24.13 -0.69
N SER A 15 -27.82 24.57 0.50
CA SER A 15 -28.28 23.73 1.60
C SER A 15 -29.67 23.17 1.28
N LYS A 16 -29.93 21.91 1.63
CA LYS A 16 -31.21 21.49 2.19
C LYS A 16 -31.08 20.18 2.96
N THR A 17 -31.27 20.31 4.26
CA THR A 17 -31.55 19.27 5.26
C THR A 17 -33.03 18.88 5.19
N SER A 18 -33.33 17.60 5.41
CA SER A 18 -34.54 17.17 6.12
C SER A 18 -34.32 15.78 6.69
N GLY A 19 -34.28 15.69 8.03
CA GLY A 19 -34.21 14.43 8.74
C GLY A 19 -35.56 13.72 8.85
N SER A 20 -35.50 12.44 9.20
CA SER A 20 -36.54 11.76 9.96
C SER A 20 -35.85 10.73 10.87
N LYS A 21 -36.19 10.79 12.16
CA LYS A 21 -35.88 9.81 13.20
C LYS A 21 -37.10 8.93 13.40
N ASP A 22 -36.93 7.63 13.64
CA ASP A 22 -37.42 6.91 14.83
C ASP A 22 -37.42 5.38 14.65
N PRO A 23 -37.45 4.60 15.77
CA PRO A 23 -36.63 3.39 15.93
C PRO A 23 -37.43 2.09 16.19
N VAL A 24 -36.66 1.04 16.54
CA VAL A 24 -36.98 -0.19 17.30
C VAL A 24 -37.52 -1.41 16.53
N HIS A 25 -36.74 -2.50 16.50
CA HIS A 25 -37.23 -3.78 17.03
C HIS A 25 -36.08 -4.68 17.51
N PHE A 26 -36.05 -4.86 18.82
CA PHE A 26 -35.23 -5.84 19.54
C PHE A 26 -36.03 -7.15 19.49
N ASN A 27 -35.45 -8.23 18.96
CA ASN A 27 -35.97 -9.58 19.17
C ASN A 27 -34.93 -10.33 20.00
N ALA A 28 -35.22 -10.41 21.30
CA ALA A 28 -34.73 -11.49 22.14
C ALA A 28 -35.80 -12.59 22.05
N ASP A 29 -35.41 -13.77 21.59
CA ASP A 29 -36.08 -14.99 22.02
C ASP A 29 -35.08 -16.14 22.14
N VAL A 30 -35.33 -16.93 23.17
CA VAL A 30 -34.44 -17.86 23.85
C VAL A 30 -34.69 -19.26 23.28
N SER A 31 -33.64 -20.06 23.10
CA SER A 31 -33.79 -21.51 23.14
C SER A 31 -32.61 -22.16 23.86
N ASP A 32 -32.98 -23.00 24.81
CA ASP A 32 -32.24 -23.57 25.93
C ASP A 32 -31.92 -25.06 25.66
N LYS A 33 -30.88 -25.57 26.35
CA LYS A 33 -30.44 -26.99 26.54
C LYS A 33 -29.85 -27.74 25.34
N SER A 34 -28.72 -28.46 25.48
CA SER A 34 -28.23 -29.35 26.56
C SER A 34 -26.71 -29.60 26.37
N GLU A 35 -25.86 -29.59 27.41
CA GLU A 35 -25.28 -30.76 28.14
C GLU A 35 -24.74 -31.86 27.19
N ASN A 36 -23.55 -32.46 27.28
CA ASN A 36 -22.55 -32.61 28.34
C ASN A 36 -21.29 -33.29 27.71
N LEU A 37 -20.09 -32.88 28.15
CA LEU A 37 -18.85 -33.64 28.40
C LEU A 37 -18.39 -34.81 27.48
N SER A 38 -17.16 -34.71 26.98
CA SER A 38 -16.10 -35.66 27.35
C SER A 38 -14.72 -35.01 27.22
N GLU A 39 -14.01 -34.99 28.34
CA GLU A 39 -12.63 -34.59 28.54
C GLU A 39 -11.66 -35.71 28.13
N GLU A 40 -10.45 -35.27 27.76
CA GLU A 40 -9.13 -35.94 27.91
C GLU A 40 -8.83 -37.24 27.13
N ASP A 41 -7.72 -37.28 26.40
CA ASP A 41 -6.39 -37.50 27.01
C ASP A 41 -5.26 -37.56 25.93
N SER A 42 -4.17 -36.86 26.24
CA SER A 42 -2.74 -37.15 25.98
C SER A 42 -2.33 -37.86 24.68
N SER A 43 -1.62 -37.18 23.78
CA SER A 43 -0.19 -36.82 23.83
C SER A 43 0.62 -37.77 22.94
N GLU A 44 1.31 -37.21 21.95
CA GLU A 44 2.78 -37.30 21.82
C GLU A 44 3.19 -37.06 20.36
N GLU A 45 4.05 -36.05 20.23
CA GLU A 45 5.22 -36.04 19.34
C GLU A 45 4.96 -36.23 17.84
N GLY A 46 4.63 -35.11 17.20
CA GLY A 46 4.52 -35.00 15.75
C GLY A 46 5.25 -33.80 15.18
N SER A 47 6.49 -33.58 15.63
CA SER A 47 7.47 -32.68 15.00
C SER A 47 7.02 -31.22 14.90
N SER A 48 7.21 -30.47 15.99
CA SER A 48 7.71 -29.11 15.85
C SER A 48 9.06 -29.19 15.13
N GLU A 49 9.04 -29.28 13.80
CA GLU A 49 10.03 -28.54 13.04
C GLU A 49 9.79 -27.10 13.47
N GLU A 50 10.50 -26.70 14.52
CA GLU A 50 11.13 -25.39 14.61
C GLU A 50 11.79 -25.20 13.25
N GLY A 51 10.97 -24.77 12.29
CA GLY A 51 11.37 -24.36 10.98
C GLY A 51 12.35 -23.27 11.29
N ARG A 52 13.64 -23.62 11.23
CA ARG A 52 14.75 -22.75 11.58
C ARG A 52 14.36 -21.40 11.04
N ASP A 53 14.30 -20.39 11.92
CA ASP A 53 14.19 -19.01 11.52
C ASP A 53 15.37 -18.74 10.58
N THR A 54 15.21 -19.08 9.31
CA THR A 54 16.12 -18.72 8.26
C THR A 54 15.93 -17.23 8.19
N ALA A 55 16.84 -16.52 8.87
CA ALA A 55 16.92 -15.08 8.84
C ALA A 55 16.74 -14.66 7.38
N TRP A 56 15.62 -13.97 7.12
CA TRP A 56 15.30 -13.56 5.76
C TRP A 56 16.46 -12.72 5.23
N VAL A 57 16.95 -13.08 4.05
CA VAL A 57 18.05 -12.35 3.39
C VAL A 57 17.44 -11.49 2.30
N ALA A 58 17.70 -10.19 2.38
CA ALA A 58 17.20 -9.26 1.38
C ALA A 58 17.69 -9.64 -0.02
N PRO A 59 16.78 -9.83 -0.99
CA PRO A 59 17.18 -10.15 -2.35
C PRO A 59 17.90 -8.94 -2.95
N ARG A 60 19.01 -9.20 -3.67
CA ARG A 60 19.66 -8.16 -4.47
C ARG A 60 18.80 -7.89 -5.70
N ILE A 61 18.28 -6.68 -5.80
CA ILE A 61 17.48 -6.21 -6.92
C ILE A 61 18.43 -5.84 -8.05
N SER A 62 18.27 -6.49 -9.19
CA SER A 62 18.98 -6.19 -10.42
C SER A 62 18.20 -5.23 -11.30
N ALA A 63 18.84 -4.68 -12.34
CA ALA A 63 18.15 -3.87 -13.33
C ALA A 63 17.04 -4.66 -14.06
N GLY A 64 17.27 -5.96 -14.32
CA GLY A 64 16.28 -6.83 -14.95
C GLY A 64 15.01 -6.99 -14.12
N ASP A 65 15.14 -7.03 -12.78
CA ASP A 65 13.98 -7.11 -11.88
C ASP A 65 13.11 -5.84 -11.95
N LEU A 66 13.73 -4.69 -12.19
CA LEU A 66 13.04 -3.39 -12.39
C LEU A 66 12.52 -3.20 -13.82
N GLU A 67 12.88 -4.09 -14.74
CA GLU A 67 12.39 -4.13 -16.13
C GLU A 67 11.21 -5.06 -16.32
N TYR A 68 11.15 -6.15 -15.56
CA TYR A 68 10.07 -7.11 -15.65
C TYR A 68 8.77 -6.60 -15.00
N THR A 69 7.78 -6.26 -15.83
CA THR A 69 6.45 -5.84 -15.39
C THR A 69 5.34 -6.80 -15.82
N ILE A 70 4.35 -6.98 -14.95
CA ILE A 70 3.10 -7.66 -15.25
C ILE A 70 2.19 -6.67 -16.00
N TRP A 71 1.89 -6.98 -17.26
CA TRP A 71 1.04 -6.16 -18.10
C TRP A 71 -0.43 -6.24 -17.68
N ASN A 72 -1.16 -5.14 -17.86
CA ASN A 72 -2.60 -5.03 -17.59
C ASN A 72 -3.03 -5.40 -16.17
N LEU A 73 -2.11 -5.27 -15.21
CA LEU A 73 -2.37 -5.55 -13.80
C LEU A 73 -3.48 -4.65 -13.22
N MET A 74 -3.56 -3.39 -13.65
CA MET A 74 -4.70 -2.51 -13.38
C MET A 74 -4.88 -1.51 -14.52
N SER A 75 -6.06 -0.90 -14.59
CA SER A 75 -6.33 0.15 -15.58
C SER A 75 -5.46 1.39 -15.36
N VAL A 76 -5.19 2.12 -16.44
CA VAL A 76 -4.45 3.40 -16.38
C VAL A 76 -5.11 4.40 -15.43
N ASP A 77 -6.45 4.44 -15.38
CA ASP A 77 -7.17 5.33 -14.47
C ASP A 77 -7.02 4.93 -13.00
N ASN A 78 -6.95 3.62 -12.70
CA ASN A 78 -6.63 3.14 -11.35
C ASN A 78 -5.21 3.55 -10.96
N HIS A 79 -4.23 3.39 -11.87
CA HIS A 79 -2.87 3.86 -11.63
C HIS A 79 -2.81 5.36 -11.34
N ARG A 80 -3.49 6.19 -12.14
CA ARG A 80 -3.54 7.65 -11.93
C ARG A 80 -4.19 8.02 -10.59
N ARG A 81 -5.29 7.37 -10.22
CA ARG A 81 -5.94 7.59 -8.92
C ARG A 81 -5.01 7.23 -7.77
N ASN A 82 -4.30 6.11 -7.88
CA ASN A 82 -3.34 5.68 -6.86
C ASN A 82 -2.11 6.60 -6.80
N ASP A 83 -1.60 7.08 -7.93
CA ASP A 83 -0.53 8.08 -7.95
C ASP A 83 -0.95 9.34 -7.22
N LYS A 84 -2.16 9.86 -7.51
CA LYS A 84 -2.69 11.02 -6.80
C LYS A 84 -2.74 10.78 -5.29
N VAL A 85 -3.24 9.62 -4.84
CA VAL A 85 -3.29 9.27 -3.42
C VAL A 85 -1.89 9.26 -2.79
N ILE A 86 -0.89 8.68 -3.44
CA ILE A 86 0.50 8.67 -2.95
C ILE A 86 1.02 10.11 -2.80
N PHE A 87 0.86 10.94 -3.84
CA PHE A 87 1.34 12.33 -3.82
C PHE A 87 0.61 13.18 -2.77
N ASP A 88 -0.71 13.02 -2.62
CA ASP A 88 -1.49 13.71 -1.60
C ASP A 88 -0.99 13.34 -0.20
N ILE A 89 -0.81 12.03 0.08
CA ILE A 89 -0.34 11.56 1.39
C ILE A 89 1.07 12.10 1.70
N ILE A 90 2.01 11.98 0.77
CA ILE A 90 3.38 12.48 0.97
C ILE A 90 3.37 13.99 1.22
N THR A 91 2.59 14.74 0.44
CA THR A 91 2.50 16.20 0.57
C THR A 91 1.86 16.60 1.90
N ILE A 92 0.83 15.89 2.36
CA ILE A 92 0.21 16.13 3.67
C ILE A 92 1.20 15.85 4.81
N MET A 93 1.94 14.74 4.72
CA MET A 93 2.88 14.34 5.77
C MET A 93 4.11 15.25 5.87
N ARG A 94 4.63 15.74 4.73
CA ARG A 94 5.86 16.53 4.68
C ARG A 94 5.64 18.04 4.49
N GLY A 95 4.44 18.45 4.13
CA GLY A 95 4.12 19.82 3.70
C GLY A 95 4.46 20.10 2.22
N SER A 96 5.28 19.27 1.59
CA SER A 96 5.64 19.37 0.17
C SER A 96 5.99 18.00 -0.43
N CYS A 97 5.95 17.90 -1.75
CA CYS A 97 6.45 16.71 -2.45
C CYS A 97 7.99 16.71 -2.40
N PRO A 98 8.64 15.58 -2.05
CA PRO A 98 10.09 15.49 -2.04
C PRO A 98 10.67 15.62 -3.45
N SER A 99 11.90 16.09 -3.52
CA SER A 99 12.73 16.05 -4.72
C SER A 99 13.24 14.63 -4.99
N PRO A 100 13.55 14.29 -6.25
CA PRO A 100 14.27 13.06 -6.60
C PRO A 100 15.56 12.87 -5.78
N GLU A 101 16.29 13.95 -5.53
CA GLU A 101 17.56 13.95 -4.79
C GLU A 101 17.36 13.60 -3.32
N GLU A 102 16.30 14.08 -2.66
CA GLU A 102 15.98 13.67 -1.29
C GLU A 102 15.78 12.15 -1.20
N ILE A 103 15.07 11.57 -2.16
CA ILE A 103 14.76 10.12 -2.15
C ILE A 103 16.01 9.28 -2.35
N LEU A 104 16.97 9.75 -3.16
CA LEU A 104 18.24 9.05 -3.35
C LEU A 104 19.09 8.99 -2.07
N ASN A 105 18.98 10.00 -1.22
CA ASN A 105 19.81 10.19 -0.04
C ASN A 105 19.15 9.74 1.28
N ASP A 106 17.83 9.58 1.30
CA ASP A 106 17.06 9.23 2.49
C ASP A 106 16.36 7.87 2.32
N VAL A 107 16.89 6.85 3.02
CA VAL A 107 16.38 5.48 2.97
C VAL A 107 14.99 5.38 3.62
N ASP A 108 14.74 6.10 4.70
CA ASP A 108 13.45 6.07 5.39
C ASP A 108 12.37 6.70 4.53
N LEU A 109 12.69 7.81 3.86
CA LEU A 109 11.80 8.42 2.88
C LEU A 109 11.51 7.47 1.71
N ALA A 110 12.55 6.85 1.14
CA ALA A 110 12.38 5.88 0.07
C ALA A 110 11.51 4.69 0.52
N THR A 111 11.71 4.20 1.75
CA THR A 111 10.92 3.12 2.36
C THR A 111 9.46 3.53 2.53
N CYS A 112 9.19 4.75 3.00
CA CYS A 112 7.84 5.27 3.14
C CYS A 112 7.13 5.34 1.78
N ILE A 113 7.79 5.87 0.75
CA ILE A 113 7.23 5.94 -0.61
C ILE A 113 6.99 4.53 -1.15
N LEU A 114 7.96 3.62 -0.99
CA LEU A 114 7.82 2.23 -1.40
C LEU A 114 6.63 1.57 -0.70
N LEU A 115 6.45 1.76 0.60
CA LEU A 115 5.29 1.26 1.33
C LEU A 115 3.98 1.76 0.72
N LEU A 116 3.88 3.06 0.39
CA LEU A 116 2.68 3.62 -0.26
C LEU A 116 2.44 3.02 -1.65
N VAL A 117 3.50 2.79 -2.42
CA VAL A 117 3.43 2.07 -3.69
C VAL A 117 2.90 0.64 -3.47
N MET A 118 3.48 -0.10 -2.52
CA MET A 118 3.09 -1.48 -2.20
C MET A 118 1.65 -1.57 -1.67
N ARG A 119 1.15 -0.54 -0.99
CA ARG A 119 -0.26 -0.48 -0.53
C ARG A 119 -1.26 -0.18 -1.65
N THR A 120 -0.78 0.28 -2.81
CA THR A 120 -1.60 0.68 -3.95
C THR A 120 -1.39 -0.21 -5.18
N VAL A 121 -0.71 -1.34 -5.02
CA VAL A 121 -0.65 -2.44 -6.00
C VAL A 121 -2.04 -3.04 -6.28
N ALA A 122 -2.13 -3.83 -7.34
CA ALA A 122 -3.37 -4.56 -7.62
C ALA A 122 -3.61 -5.62 -6.53
N ARG A 123 -4.87 -5.77 -6.14
CA ARG A 123 -5.29 -6.70 -5.08
C ARG A 123 -5.62 -8.08 -5.60
N ASP A 124 -5.76 -8.22 -6.92
CA ASP A 124 -6.15 -9.47 -7.59
C ASP A 124 -4.99 -10.48 -7.64
N ILE A 125 -3.74 -10.00 -7.55
CA ILE A 125 -2.55 -10.84 -7.44
C ILE A 125 -1.95 -10.67 -6.04
N PRO A 126 -1.77 -11.76 -5.28
CA PRO A 126 -1.15 -11.68 -3.96
C PRO A 126 0.28 -11.14 -4.03
N LEU A 127 0.60 -10.21 -3.11
CA LEU A 127 1.98 -9.83 -2.85
C LEU A 127 2.74 -10.94 -2.12
N LYS A 128 4.03 -11.10 -2.44
CA LYS A 128 4.93 -11.97 -1.66
C LYS A 128 4.93 -11.54 -0.20
N GLN A 129 4.82 -12.51 0.71
CA GLN A 129 4.70 -12.23 2.16
C GLN A 129 5.82 -11.34 2.69
N GLN A 130 7.03 -11.53 2.17
CA GLN A 130 8.20 -10.73 2.52
C GLN A 130 8.00 -9.22 2.34
N TRP A 131 7.22 -8.77 1.35
CA TRP A 131 7.03 -7.33 1.08
C TRP A 131 6.00 -6.66 1.99
N ARG A 132 5.40 -7.41 2.92
CA ARG A 132 4.48 -6.87 3.94
C ARG A 132 5.22 -6.43 5.20
N ASN A 133 6.47 -6.86 5.36
CA ASN A 133 7.32 -6.51 6.50
C ASN A 133 8.06 -5.19 6.22
N TRP A 134 8.02 -4.27 7.18
CA TRP A 134 8.73 -2.99 7.11
C TRP A 134 10.23 -3.16 6.91
N ASP A 135 10.87 -4.04 7.68
CA ASP A 135 12.32 -4.26 7.65
C ASP A 135 12.78 -4.75 6.28
N HIS A 136 11.95 -5.54 5.62
CA HIS A 136 12.23 -6.04 4.27
C HIS A 136 12.09 -4.95 3.22
N LEU A 137 11.09 -4.06 3.35
CA LEU A 137 10.95 -2.89 2.49
C LEU A 137 12.10 -1.90 2.70
N HIS A 138 12.51 -1.72 3.95
CA HIS A 138 13.65 -0.88 4.30
C HIS A 138 14.94 -1.42 3.67
N ALA A 139 15.22 -2.72 3.84
CA ALA A 139 16.38 -3.37 3.22
C ALA A 139 16.34 -3.31 1.67
N ALA A 140 15.15 -3.33 1.06
CA ALA A 140 15.02 -3.09 -0.38
C ALA A 140 15.35 -1.62 -0.74
N ALA A 141 14.87 -0.66 0.05
CA ALA A 141 15.13 0.76 -0.13
C ALA A 141 16.59 1.16 0.14
N GLU A 142 17.37 0.36 0.88
CA GLU A 142 18.82 0.54 1.00
C GLU A 142 19.55 0.40 -0.35
N GLN A 143 18.95 -0.32 -1.31
CA GLN A 143 19.53 -0.54 -2.62
C GLN A 143 19.31 0.68 -3.52
N GLU A 144 20.41 1.32 -3.94
CA GLU A 144 20.41 2.55 -4.74
C GLU A 144 19.58 2.41 -6.03
N ILE A 145 19.59 1.24 -6.66
CA ILE A 145 18.84 0.99 -7.90
C ILE A 145 17.33 1.15 -7.70
N LEU A 146 16.79 0.72 -6.55
CA LEU A 146 15.39 0.88 -6.22
C LEU A 146 15.08 2.35 -5.90
N ARG A 147 15.96 3.02 -5.16
CA ARG A 147 15.80 4.47 -4.87
C ARG A 147 15.81 5.30 -6.15
N LYS A 148 16.64 4.97 -7.14
CA LYS A 148 16.61 5.61 -8.47
C LYS A 148 15.27 5.44 -9.16
N SER A 149 14.70 4.23 -9.12
CA SER A 149 13.39 3.99 -9.73
C SER A 149 12.26 4.72 -8.98
N LEU A 150 12.33 4.83 -7.65
CA LEU A 150 11.39 5.66 -6.87
C LEU A 150 11.54 7.15 -7.18
N ALA A 151 12.77 7.64 -7.29
CA ALA A 151 13.09 9.02 -7.63
C ALA A 151 12.58 9.40 -9.03
N GLU A 152 12.66 8.48 -10.00
CA GLU A 152 12.01 8.63 -11.31
C GLU A 152 10.51 8.73 -11.19
N GLY A 153 9.88 7.90 -10.36
CA GLY A 153 8.44 7.96 -10.13
C GLY A 153 7.98 9.31 -9.58
N ILE A 154 8.80 9.93 -8.73
CA ILE A 154 8.57 11.27 -8.18
C ILE A 154 8.77 12.34 -9.26
N ARG A 155 9.85 12.24 -10.04
CA ARG A 155 10.14 13.15 -11.16
C ARG A 155 9.02 13.16 -12.21
N PHE A 156 8.53 11.99 -12.60
CA PHE A 156 7.50 11.83 -13.63
C PHE A 156 6.07 11.83 -13.08
N LYS A 157 5.92 11.99 -11.77
CA LYS A 157 4.64 11.94 -11.05
C LYS A 157 3.82 10.67 -11.33
N THR A 158 4.50 9.53 -11.41
CA THR A 158 3.83 8.24 -11.60
C THR A 158 4.61 7.06 -11.03
N PHE A 159 3.90 6.14 -10.38
CA PHE A 159 4.44 4.86 -9.89
C PHE A 159 3.84 3.67 -10.61
N MET A 160 3.30 3.86 -11.81
CA MET A 160 2.68 2.79 -12.60
C MET A 160 3.62 1.60 -12.79
N ARG A 161 4.83 1.84 -13.30
CA ARG A 161 5.84 0.79 -13.52
C ARG A 161 6.22 0.09 -12.22
N MET A 162 6.47 0.87 -11.16
CA MET A 162 6.85 0.33 -9.86
C MET A 162 5.76 -0.59 -9.29
N ARG A 163 4.48 -0.19 -9.37
CA ARG A 163 3.37 -1.07 -8.93
C ARG A 163 3.27 -2.34 -9.75
N SER A 164 3.74 -2.35 -11.00
CA SER A 164 3.58 -3.50 -11.89
C SER A 164 4.79 -4.43 -11.93
N LEU A 165 5.84 -4.20 -11.12
CA LEU A 165 7.02 -5.10 -11.15
C LEU A 165 6.65 -6.51 -10.69
N GLY A 166 7.04 -7.52 -11.47
CA GLY A 166 6.73 -8.92 -11.16
C GLY A 166 7.33 -9.38 -9.83
N LEU A 167 8.46 -8.80 -9.44
CA LEU A 167 9.20 -9.17 -8.23
C LEU A 167 8.36 -9.02 -6.93
N TRP A 168 7.30 -8.22 -6.96
CA TRP A 168 6.37 -8.01 -5.84
C TRP A 168 5.39 -9.16 -5.63
N TYR A 169 5.07 -9.92 -6.67
CA TYR A 169 3.88 -10.77 -6.71
C TYR A 169 4.22 -12.25 -6.61
N GLU A 170 3.40 -13.00 -5.89
CA GLU A 170 3.52 -14.45 -5.84
C GLU A 170 3.31 -15.06 -7.23
N GLY A 171 4.19 -15.98 -7.64
CA GLY A 171 4.15 -16.65 -8.94
C GLY A 171 4.83 -15.91 -10.10
N TYR A 172 5.56 -14.82 -9.83
CA TYR A 172 6.26 -13.99 -10.82
C TYR A 172 7.72 -13.67 -10.41
#